data_AF-A0A560CRI3-F1
#
_entry.id   AF-A0A560CRI3-F1
#
_cell.length_a   1.000
_cell.length_b   1.000
_cell.length_c   1.000
_cell.angle_alpha   90.00
_cell.angle_beta   90.00
_cell.angle_gamma   90.00
#
_symmetry.space_group_name_H-M   'P 1'
#
loop_
_entity.id
_entity.type
_entity.pdbx_description
1 polymer ?
#
loop_
_entity_poly.entity_id
_entity_poly.type
_entity_poly.pdbx_seq_one_letter_code
_entity_poly.pdbx_strand_id
1 'polypeptide(L)'
;MAVRCGTIASALLMAACANLSPPPQAAPEPGAVSALNRLSSNSCNPVVASSLAGVRIPVSEVRYLAYGLYRDIRRGEIVGYDAWMGLNSQPGAVVVQLDALCAPQQIYARGGARLPDAR
;
A
#
# COMPACT_ATOMS: atom_id res chain seq x y z
N MET A 1 -5.88 63.16 1.99
CA MET A 1 -4.62 62.51 2.47
C MET A 1 -4.96 61.79 3.78
N ALA A 2 -4.47 60.56 3.95
CA ALA A 2 -4.69 59.60 5.05
C ALA A 2 -5.88 58.61 4.92
N VAL A 3 -5.53 57.32 4.72
CA VAL A 3 -6.25 56.12 5.17
C VAL A 3 -5.16 55.16 5.67
N ARG A 4 -4.86 55.18 6.98
CA ARG A 4 -5.32 54.28 8.06
C ARG A 4 -4.80 52.84 7.96
N CYS A 5 -4.14 52.48 9.06
CA CYS A 5 -3.58 51.19 9.44
C CYS A 5 -4.60 50.04 9.28
N GLY A 6 -4.18 48.97 8.61
CA GLY A 6 -4.86 47.68 8.58
C GLY A 6 -3.85 46.57 8.83
N THR A 7 -3.56 46.29 10.10
CA THR A 7 -2.93 45.06 10.58
C THR A 7 -3.86 43.88 10.28
N ILE A 8 -3.38 42.88 9.53
CA ILE A 8 -3.33 41.46 9.93
C ILE A 8 -2.36 40.77 8.96
N ALA A 9 -1.31 40.22 9.57
CA ALA A 9 -0.29 39.41 8.96
C ALA A 9 -0.81 38.00 8.66
N SER A 10 -0.16 37.33 7.70
CA SER A 10 -0.06 35.86 7.61
C SER A 10 -1.36 35.09 7.36
N ALA A 11 -1.78 35.00 6.09
CA ALA A 11 -2.82 34.05 5.65
C ALA A 11 -2.37 33.24 4.41
N LEU A 12 -1.21 32.57 4.48
CA LEU A 12 -0.69 31.71 3.40
C LEU A 12 -0.01 30.42 3.89
N LEU A 13 -0.45 29.85 5.02
CA LEU A 13 0.17 28.62 5.56
C LEU A 13 -0.86 27.63 6.11
N MET A 14 -1.87 27.22 5.32
CA MET A 14 -2.76 26.11 5.67
C MET A 14 -3.24 25.35 4.43
N ALA A 15 -2.34 24.68 3.70
CA ALA A 15 -2.73 23.76 2.62
C ALA A 15 -1.78 22.56 2.43
N ALA A 16 -0.96 22.20 3.42
CA ALA A 16 0.05 21.14 3.27
C ALA A 16 -0.39 19.75 3.78
N CYS A 17 -1.62 19.58 4.27
CA CYS A 17 -2.11 18.30 4.79
C CYS A 17 -3.32 17.81 3.96
N ALA A 18 -3.15 17.46 2.68
CA ALA A 18 -4.27 16.91 1.90
C ALA A 18 -3.90 15.95 0.75
N ASN A 19 -2.62 15.65 0.49
CA ASN A 19 -2.23 14.83 -0.67
C ASN A 19 -1.80 13.39 -0.32
N LEU A 20 -2.25 12.84 0.81
CA LEU A 20 -2.15 11.40 1.04
C LEU A 20 -3.29 10.73 0.25
N SER A 21 -3.08 10.56 -1.06
CA SER A 21 -3.96 9.70 -1.85
C SER A 21 -3.92 8.28 -1.24
N PRO A 22 -5.07 7.62 -1.09
CA PRO A 22 -5.08 6.24 -0.63
C PRO A 22 -4.23 5.37 -1.56
N PRO A 23 -3.62 4.28 -1.06
CA PRO A 23 -2.86 3.38 -1.90
C PRO A 23 -3.69 2.96 -3.12
N PRO A 24 -3.09 2.90 -4.32
CA PRO A 24 -3.82 2.56 -5.53
C PRO A 24 -4.49 1.18 -5.39
N GLN A 25 -5.75 1.11 -5.82
CA GLN A 25 -6.59 -0.08 -5.82
C GLN A 25 -7.28 -0.18 -7.18
N ALA A 26 -7.42 -1.40 -7.70
CA ALA A 26 -8.24 -1.67 -8.87
C ALA A 26 -8.89 -3.04 -8.75
N ALA A 27 -9.93 -3.29 -9.56
CA ALA A 27 -10.55 -4.61 -9.62
C ALA A 27 -9.48 -5.67 -10.00
N PRO A 28 -9.30 -6.73 -9.19
CA PRO A 28 -8.36 -7.80 -9.51
C PRO A 28 -8.75 -8.54 -10.78
N GLU A 29 -7.75 -9.08 -11.49
CA GLU A 29 -8.00 -9.99 -12.61
C GLU A 29 -8.71 -11.28 -12.15
N PRO A 30 -9.51 -11.92 -13.03
CA PRO A 30 -10.16 -13.19 -12.71
C PRO A 30 -9.16 -14.24 -12.23
N GLY A 31 -9.45 -14.86 -11.08
CA GLY A 31 -8.59 -15.89 -10.50
C GLY A 31 -7.38 -15.36 -9.70
N ALA A 32 -7.16 -14.04 -9.63
CA ALA A 32 -6.07 -13.43 -8.86
C ALA A 32 -6.06 -13.88 -7.39
N VAL A 33 -7.21 -13.79 -6.71
CA VAL A 33 -7.35 -14.17 -5.30
C VAL A 33 -7.05 -15.66 -5.10
N SER A 34 -7.57 -16.51 -6.00
CA SER A 34 -7.30 -17.95 -5.97
C SER A 34 -5.83 -18.26 -6.21
N ALA A 35 -5.15 -17.51 -7.07
CA ALA A 35 -3.71 -17.65 -7.30
C ALA A 35 -2.89 -17.26 -6.06
N LEU A 36 -3.20 -16.13 -5.42
CA LEU A 36 -2.54 -15.74 -4.16
C LEU A 36 -2.82 -16.76 -3.04
N ASN A 37 -4.05 -17.27 -2.92
CA ASN A 37 -4.40 -18.30 -1.95
C ASN A 37 -3.57 -19.59 -2.12
N ARG A 38 -3.18 -19.95 -3.35
CA ARG A 38 -2.30 -21.10 -3.61
C ARG A 38 -0.85 -20.85 -3.18
N LEU A 39 -0.39 -19.60 -3.19
CA LEU A 39 0.94 -19.23 -2.72
C LEU A 39 0.98 -19.13 -1.20
N SER A 40 0.02 -18.43 -0.61
CA SER A 40 -0.15 -18.29 0.84
C SER A 40 -1.59 -17.90 1.15
N SER A 41 -2.32 -18.78 1.81
CA SER A 41 -3.72 -18.54 2.18
C SER A 41 -3.81 -17.49 3.29
N ASN A 42 -4.55 -16.41 3.04
CA ASN A 42 -4.78 -15.34 4.00
C ASN A 42 -6.08 -14.58 3.65
N SER A 43 -6.81 -14.12 4.66
CA SER A 43 -8.05 -13.35 4.48
C SER A 43 -7.85 -12.00 3.78
N CYS A 44 -6.63 -11.45 3.82
CA CYS A 44 -6.30 -10.19 3.17
C CYS A 44 -5.98 -10.33 1.66
N ASN A 45 -5.93 -11.55 1.10
CA ASN A 45 -5.61 -11.77 -0.30
C ASN A 45 -6.48 -11.00 -1.32
N PRO A 46 -7.79 -10.76 -1.09
CA PRO A 46 -8.58 -9.89 -1.97
C PRO A 46 -8.04 -8.47 -2.08
N VAL A 47 -7.61 -7.88 -0.96
CA VAL A 47 -7.05 -6.53 -0.91
C VAL A 47 -5.65 -6.49 -1.50
N VAL A 48 -4.83 -7.52 -1.23
CA VAL A 48 -3.48 -7.62 -1.84
C VAL A 48 -3.60 -7.71 -3.37
N ALA A 49 -4.52 -8.53 -3.88
CA ALA A 49 -4.78 -8.62 -5.32
C ALA A 49 -5.24 -7.28 -5.91
N SER A 50 -6.12 -6.56 -5.20
CA SER A 50 -6.58 -5.22 -5.61
C SER A 50 -5.45 -4.19 -5.64
N SER A 51 -4.53 -4.27 -4.68
CA SER A 51 -3.35 -3.40 -4.59
C SER A 51 -2.39 -3.66 -5.74
N LEU A 52 -2.12 -4.92 -6.08
CA LEU A 52 -1.30 -5.30 -7.24
C LEU A 52 -1.91 -4.82 -8.55
N ALA A 53 -3.23 -4.99 -8.73
CA ALA A 53 -3.94 -4.49 -9.89
C ALA A 53 -3.85 -2.95 -10.00
N GLY A 54 -3.95 -2.25 -8.87
CA GLY A 54 -3.82 -0.79 -8.79
C GLY A 54 -2.46 -0.27 -9.29
N VAL A 55 -1.39 -1.04 -9.10
CA VAL A 55 -0.05 -0.73 -9.63
C VAL A 55 0.29 -1.51 -10.91
N ARG A 56 -0.69 -2.15 -11.54
CA ARG A 56 -0.55 -2.89 -12.80
C ARG A 56 0.48 -4.03 -12.74
N ILE A 57 0.61 -4.69 -11.60
CA ILE A 57 1.38 -5.94 -11.47
C ILE A 57 0.40 -7.12 -11.60
N PRO A 58 0.51 -7.97 -12.63
CA PRO A 58 -0.33 -9.15 -12.75
C PRO A 58 0.07 -10.20 -11.70
N VAL A 59 -0.89 -10.96 -11.18
CA VAL A 59 -0.60 -11.97 -10.15
C VAL A 59 0.23 -13.12 -10.70
N SER A 60 0.19 -13.36 -12.01
CA SER A 60 1.06 -14.33 -12.69
C SER A 60 2.56 -14.02 -12.56
N GLU A 61 2.95 -12.77 -12.28
CA GLU A 61 4.34 -12.38 -12.04
C GLU A 61 4.79 -12.69 -10.60
N VAL A 62 3.87 -13.01 -9.69
CA VAL A 62 4.20 -13.28 -8.28
C VAL A 62 4.80 -14.68 -8.15
N ARG A 63 6.10 -14.73 -7.86
CA ARG A 63 6.88 -15.96 -7.62
C ARG A 63 6.58 -16.58 -6.27
N TYR A 64 6.46 -15.74 -5.23
CA TYR A 64 6.12 -16.18 -3.88
C TYR A 64 5.32 -15.09 -3.17
N LEU A 65 4.55 -15.49 -2.17
CA LEU A 65 3.84 -14.61 -1.23
C LEU A 65 4.11 -15.06 0.20
N ALA A 66 4.49 -14.15 1.07
CA ALA A 66 4.66 -14.40 2.50
C ALA A 66 4.05 -13.26 3.32
N TYR A 67 3.42 -13.59 4.44
CA TYR A 67 2.84 -12.62 5.36
C TYR A 67 3.72 -12.43 6.59
N GLY A 68 4.24 -11.21 6.78
CA GLY A 68 4.81 -10.77 8.04
C GLY A 68 3.70 -10.23 8.93
N LEU A 69 3.61 -10.69 10.18
CA LEU A 69 2.60 -10.22 11.14
C LEU A 69 3.22 -9.22 12.09
N TYR A 70 2.59 -8.06 12.26
CA TYR A 70 2.91 -7.13 13.32
C TYR A 70 1.98 -7.37 14.51
N ARG A 71 2.59 -7.56 15.69
CA ARG A 71 1.87 -7.71 16.95
C ARG A 71 2.23 -6.60 17.89
N ASP A 72 1.23 -6.07 18.61
CA ASP A 72 1.49 -5.20 19.74
C ASP A 72 2.20 -6.02 20.83
N ILE A 73 3.36 -5.55 21.28
CA ILE A 73 4.19 -6.28 22.25
C ILE A 73 3.59 -6.35 23.65
N ARG A 74 2.64 -5.47 23.98
CA ARG A 74 1.99 -5.40 25.30
C ARG A 74 0.72 -6.24 25.35
N ARG A 75 -0.05 -6.28 24.25
CA ARG A 75 -1.35 -6.95 24.17
C ARG A 75 -1.33 -8.26 23.38
N GLY A 76 -0.29 -8.49 22.57
CA GLY A 76 -0.16 -9.66 21.69
C GLY A 76 -1.11 -9.67 20.48
N GLU A 77 -1.97 -8.66 20.36
CA GLU A 77 -2.92 -8.51 19.27
C GLU A 77 -2.21 -8.20 17.94
N ILE A 78 -2.78 -8.70 16.84
CA ILE A 78 -2.27 -8.37 15.51
C ILE A 78 -2.70 -6.94 15.19
N VAL A 79 -1.72 -6.08 14.89
CA VAL A 79 -1.95 -4.67 14.54
C VAL A 79 -1.73 -4.39 13.06
N GLY A 80 -1.18 -5.36 12.31
CA GLY A 80 -1.02 -5.24 10.88
C GLY A 80 -0.34 -6.43 10.24
N TYR A 81 -0.28 -6.38 8.91
CA TYR A 81 0.35 -7.40 8.08
C TYR A 81 1.20 -6.72 7.01
N ASP A 82 2.33 -7.32 6.66
CA ASP A 82 3.01 -7.04 5.39
C ASP A 82 2.88 -8.27 4.49
N ALA A 83 2.26 -8.08 3.33
CA ALA A 83 2.25 -9.08 2.26
C ALA A 83 3.48 -8.88 1.37
N TRP A 84 4.49 -9.73 1.55
CA TRP A 84 5.75 -9.71 0.80
C TRP A 84 5.62 -10.59 -0.45
N MET A 85 5.74 -9.97 -1.62
CA MET A 85 5.61 -10.64 -2.92
C MET A 85 6.91 -10.52 -3.70
N GLY A 86 7.61 -11.63 -3.89
CA GLY A 86 8.71 -11.69 -4.85
C GLY A 86 8.17 -11.81 -6.26
N LEU A 87 8.69 -11.02 -7.19
CA LEU A 87 8.31 -11.12 -8.60
C LEU A 87 9.29 -11.99 -9.39
N ASN A 88 8.83 -12.60 -10.48
CA ASN A 88 9.66 -13.42 -11.37
C ASN A 88 10.73 -12.59 -12.08
N SER A 89 10.37 -11.37 -12.50
CA SER A 89 11.19 -10.48 -13.32
C SER A 89 12.28 -9.70 -12.58
N GLN A 90 12.23 -9.64 -11.25
CA GLN A 90 13.16 -8.79 -10.48
C GLN A 90 13.56 -9.40 -9.12
N PRO A 91 14.77 -9.07 -8.61
CA PRO A 91 15.15 -9.39 -7.24
C PRO A 91 14.33 -8.56 -6.22
N GLY A 92 14.35 -8.98 -4.95
CA GLY A 92 13.62 -8.31 -3.88
C GLY A 92 12.13 -8.65 -3.83
N ALA A 93 11.34 -7.73 -3.27
CA ALA A 93 9.90 -7.90 -3.10
C ALA A 93 9.13 -6.59 -3.27
N VAL A 94 7.92 -6.72 -3.80
CA VAL A 94 6.86 -5.72 -3.62
C VAL A 94 6.12 -6.05 -2.33
N VAL A 95 5.87 -5.05 -1.49
CA VAL A 95 5.24 -5.21 -0.19
C VAL A 95 3.96 -4.39 -0.17
N VAL A 96 2.85 -5.04 0.18
CA VAL A 96 1.61 -4.36 0.54
C VAL A 96 1.50 -4.39 2.05
N GLN A 97 1.58 -3.22 2.67
CA GLN A 97 1.37 -3.07 4.10
C GLN A 97 -0.12 -2.84 4.38
N LEU A 98 -0.62 -3.58 5.35
CA LEU A 98 -2.02 -3.64 5.75
C LEU A 98 -2.14 -3.42 7.25
N ASP A 99 -3.25 -2.83 7.69
CA ASP A 99 -3.62 -2.85 9.10
C ASP A 99 -4.26 -4.19 9.52
N ALA A 100 -4.69 -4.27 10.79
CA ALA A 100 -5.34 -5.45 11.35
C ALA A 100 -6.63 -5.87 10.63
N LEU A 101 -7.30 -4.95 9.92
CA LEU A 101 -8.54 -5.15 9.18
C LEU A 101 -8.30 -5.34 7.67
N CYS A 102 -7.05 -5.60 7.27
CA CYS A 102 -6.63 -5.70 5.88
C CYS A 102 -6.81 -4.38 5.08
N ALA A 103 -6.93 -3.21 5.72
CA ALA A 103 -6.97 -1.96 4.96
C ALA A 103 -5.55 -1.62 4.46
N PRO A 104 -5.37 -1.31 3.17
CA PRO A 104 -4.06 -1.04 2.62
C PRO A 104 -3.58 0.33 3.09
N GLN A 105 -2.39 0.34 3.69
CA GLN A 105 -1.71 1.55 4.18
C GLN A 105 -0.71 2.07 3.16
N GLN A 106 0.01 1.15 2.49
CA GLN A 106 0.96 1.49 1.43
C GLN A 106 1.30 0.26 0.58
N ILE A 107 1.77 0.52 -0.63
CA ILE A 107 2.44 -0.45 -1.49
C ILE A 107 3.80 0.12 -1.89
N TYR A 108 4.87 -0.65 -1.71
CA TYR A 108 6.23 -0.20 -1.98
C TYR A 108 7.12 -1.36 -2.42
N ALA A 109 8.28 -1.04 -2.98
CA ALA A 109 9.28 -2.04 -3.37
C ALA A 109 10.46 -2.05 -2.40
N ARG A 110 11.04 -3.22 -2.14
CA ARG A 110 12.17 -3.40 -1.23
C ARG A 110 13.18 -4.42 -1.76
N GLY A 111 14.45 -4.23 -1.44
CA GLY A 111 15.51 -5.22 -1.74
C GLY A 111 15.86 -5.35 -3.22
N GLY A 112 15.79 -4.26 -3.99
CA GLY A 112 16.12 -4.25 -5.42
C GLY A 112 14.91 -4.36 -6.36
N ALA A 113 13.72 -4.61 -5.81
CA ALA A 113 12.47 -4.53 -6.54
C ALA A 113 12.14 -3.09 -6.94
N ARG A 114 11.35 -2.92 -7.99
CA ARG A 114 10.76 -1.64 -8.41
C ARG A 114 9.26 -1.80 -8.62
N LEU A 115 8.50 -0.73 -8.37
CA LEU A 115 7.11 -0.63 -8.80
C LEU A 115 7.06 -0.10 -10.24
N PRO A 116 6.05 -0.49 -11.03
CA PRO A 116 5.79 0.15 -12.32
C PRO A 116 5.58 1.66 -12.14
N ASP A 117 6.07 2.46 -13.10
CA ASP A 117 5.91 3.92 -13.04
C ASP A 117 4.42 4.30 -13.06
N ALA A 118 4.03 5.20 -12.15
CA ALA A 118 2.72 5.82 -12.17
C ALA A 118 2.67 6.84 -13.32
N ARG A 119 2.09 6.44 -14.45
CA ARG A 119 1.62 7.37 -15.50
C ARG A 119 0.19 7.81 -15.22
#